data_AF-A0AAV6Z6J8-F1
#
_entry.id   AF-A0AAV6Z6J8-F1
#
_cell.length_a   1.000
_cell.length_b   1.000
_cell.length_c   1.000
_cell.angle_alpha   90.00
_cell.angle_beta   90.00
_cell.angle_gamma   90.00
#
_symmetry.space_group_name_H-M   'P 1'
#
loop_
_entity.id
_entity.type
_entity.pdbx_description
1 polymer ?
#
loop_
_entity_poly.entity_id
_entity_poly.type
_entity_poly.pdbx_seq_one_letter_code
_entity_poly.pdbx_strand_id
1 'polypeptide(L)'
;MTVRNCSGIWQELIDAVQRKDPCKITQEDYKRLAQVAAQTVPCDKTLLWSRTNNLVHRYTKATENFVTLEDTFLGFLFNGLTWCGKTSRPGLNYKSCPAWDECENNSVSSFWKMASAAFAQASCGIVNVMLNGSADGDISRKQSILRTVEIPNLDPSRVSEVKVWVIDDIEGEDK
;
A
#
# COMPACT_ATOMS: atom_id res chain seq x y z
N MET A 1 0.89 2.81 -25.62
CA MET A 1 -0.06 2.42 -24.56
C MET A 1 0.15 0.93 -24.28
N THR A 2 0.51 0.57 -23.06
CA THR A 2 0.65 -0.83 -22.66
C THR A 2 -0.75 -1.39 -22.40
N VAL A 3 -1.18 -2.39 -23.18
CA VAL A 3 -2.46 -3.06 -22.96
C VAL A 3 -2.35 -3.93 -21.71
N ARG A 4 -3.25 -3.73 -20.73
CA ARG A 4 -3.31 -4.54 -19.51
C ARG A 4 -4.38 -5.61 -19.64
N ASN A 5 -4.02 -6.85 -19.34
CA ASN A 5 -4.99 -7.95 -19.27
C ASN A 5 -5.70 -7.93 -17.90
N CYS A 6 -6.77 -7.15 -17.78
CA CYS A 6 -7.52 -7.02 -16.54
C CYS A 6 -8.05 -8.37 -16.02
N SER A 7 -8.49 -9.26 -16.91
CA SER A 7 -8.96 -10.60 -16.53
C SER A 7 -7.83 -11.46 -15.96
N GLY A 8 -6.64 -11.37 -16.55
CA GLY A 8 -5.44 -12.03 -16.02
C GLY A 8 -5.04 -11.48 -14.65
N ILE A 9 -5.03 -10.16 -14.48
CA ILE A 9 -4.73 -9.50 -13.20
C ILE A 9 -5.73 -9.91 -12.11
N TRP A 10 -7.02 -9.95 -12.45
CA TRP A 10 -8.05 -10.45 -11.54
C TRP A 10 -7.81 -11.91 -11.15
N GLN A 11 -7.44 -12.76 -12.11
CA GLN A 11 -7.14 -14.16 -11.84
C GLN A 11 -5.94 -14.33 -10.90
N GLU A 12 -4.86 -13.55 -11.09
CA GLU A 12 -3.68 -13.56 -10.21
C GLU A 12 -4.04 -13.19 -8.75
N LEU A 13 -4.98 -12.25 -8.55
CA LEU A 13 -5.51 -11.96 -7.21
C LEU A 13 -6.25 -13.16 -6.61
N ILE A 14 -7.13 -13.81 -7.39
CA ILE A 14 -7.88 -14.97 -6.92
C ILE A 14 -6.92 -16.12 -6.57
N ASP A 15 -5.92 -16.37 -7.41
CA ASP A 15 -4.91 -17.42 -7.23
C ASP A 15 -4.03 -17.19 -5.99
N ALA A 16 -3.80 -15.92 -5.64
CA ALA A 16 -3.06 -15.56 -4.43
C ALA A 16 -3.77 -16.03 -3.16
N VAL A 17 -5.11 -16.13 -3.14
CA VAL A 17 -5.89 -16.36 -1.91
C VAL A 17 -6.72 -17.65 -1.90
N GLN A 18 -7.11 -18.18 -3.06
CA GLN A 18 -8.00 -19.33 -3.11
C GLN A 18 -7.34 -20.62 -2.59
N ARG A 19 -8.12 -21.47 -1.93
CA ARG A 19 -7.65 -22.73 -1.32
C ARG A 19 -6.49 -22.55 -0.33
N LYS A 20 -6.36 -21.37 0.27
CA LYS A 20 -5.38 -21.06 1.30
C LYS A 20 -6.07 -20.67 2.60
N ASP A 21 -5.37 -20.90 3.70
CA ASP A 21 -5.75 -20.39 5.02
C ASP A 21 -5.70 -18.85 4.98
N PRO A 22 -6.81 -18.14 5.27
CA PRO A 22 -6.86 -16.69 5.16
C PRO A 22 -5.95 -15.97 6.16
N CYS A 23 -5.36 -16.67 7.14
CA CYS A 23 -4.34 -16.16 8.06
C CYS A 23 -2.91 -16.63 7.75
N LYS A 24 -2.68 -17.24 6.58
CA LYS A 24 -1.35 -17.66 6.10
C LYS A 24 -1.05 -17.13 4.69
N ILE A 25 -1.59 -15.96 4.36
CA ILE A 25 -1.31 -15.28 3.10
C ILE A 25 -0.12 -14.36 3.30
N THR A 26 0.86 -14.42 2.42
CA THR A 26 2.12 -13.66 2.49
C THR A 26 2.29 -12.75 1.28
N GLN A 27 3.32 -11.90 1.30
CA GLN A 27 3.65 -11.04 0.15
C GLN A 27 4.03 -11.86 -1.09
N GLU A 28 4.68 -13.02 -0.91
CA GLU A 28 5.13 -13.87 -2.02
C GLU A 28 3.92 -14.42 -2.81
N ASP A 29 2.80 -14.67 -2.14
CA ASP A 29 1.55 -15.11 -2.80
C ASP A 29 1.03 -14.08 -3.81
N TYR A 30 1.36 -12.80 -3.64
CA TYR A 30 0.97 -11.70 -4.52
C TYR A 30 2.06 -11.25 -5.49
N LYS A 31 3.24 -11.88 -5.47
CA LYS A 31 4.38 -11.45 -6.31
C LYS A 31 4.05 -11.47 -7.80
N ARG A 32 3.31 -12.47 -8.25
CA ARG A 32 2.92 -12.58 -9.65
C ARG A 32 1.94 -11.46 -10.04
N LEU A 33 0.96 -11.16 -9.17
CA LEU A 33 0.08 -10.00 -9.33
C LEU A 33 0.87 -8.70 -9.47
N ALA A 34 1.89 -8.50 -8.61
CA ALA A 34 2.78 -7.34 -8.67
C ALA A 34 3.50 -7.22 -10.03
N GLN A 35 4.00 -8.34 -10.56
CA GLN A 35 4.73 -8.37 -11.83
C GLN A 35 3.83 -8.02 -13.02
N VAL A 36 2.64 -8.62 -13.11
CA VAL A 36 1.74 -8.39 -14.25
C VAL A 36 1.11 -6.99 -14.23
N ALA A 37 0.99 -6.41 -13.03
CA ALA A 37 0.44 -5.07 -12.81
C ALA A 37 1.51 -3.99 -12.60
N ALA A 38 2.80 -4.32 -12.77
CA ALA A 38 3.91 -3.42 -12.54
C ALA A 38 3.77 -2.13 -13.36
N GLN A 39 3.93 -0.97 -12.72
CA GLN A 39 3.84 0.33 -13.35
C GLN A 39 5.03 1.22 -12.96
N THR A 40 5.33 2.20 -13.81
CA THR A 40 6.31 3.24 -13.49
C THR A 40 5.70 4.30 -12.59
N VAL A 41 6.42 4.71 -11.56
CA VAL A 41 6.08 5.88 -10.74
C VAL A 41 6.91 7.07 -11.24
N PRO A 42 6.29 8.22 -11.54
CA PRO A 42 7.05 9.41 -11.93
C PRO A 42 8.02 9.85 -10.82
N CYS A 43 9.29 10.15 -11.17
CA CYS A 43 10.24 10.65 -10.18
C CYS A 43 9.77 11.99 -9.58
N ASP A 44 10.20 12.27 -8.36
CA ASP A 44 9.87 13.48 -7.59
C ASP A 44 8.38 13.62 -7.19
N LYS A 45 7.54 12.64 -7.54
CA LYS A 45 6.09 12.67 -7.30
C LYS A 45 5.63 11.74 -6.19
N THR A 46 6.49 10.86 -5.68
CA THR A 46 6.12 9.89 -4.65
C THR A 46 5.73 10.59 -3.35
N LEU A 47 4.56 10.24 -2.81
CA LEU A 47 4.08 10.66 -1.50
C LEU A 47 3.66 9.44 -0.68
N LEU A 48 4.55 9.02 0.21
CA LEU A 48 4.26 8.04 1.25
C LEU A 48 3.54 8.73 2.40
N TRP A 49 2.80 7.97 3.21
CA TRP A 49 2.01 8.56 4.27
C TRP A 49 1.75 7.60 5.43
N SER A 50 1.55 8.15 6.63
CA SER A 50 1.17 7.37 7.81
C SER A 50 0.20 8.17 8.67
N ARG A 51 -0.96 7.58 8.98
CA ARG A 51 -2.04 8.18 9.78
C ARG A 51 -2.60 9.50 9.22
N THR A 52 -2.44 9.73 7.92
CA THR A 52 -2.86 10.95 7.19
C THR A 52 -3.74 10.65 5.97
N ASN A 53 -4.34 9.45 5.88
CA ASN A 53 -5.13 8.97 4.72
C ASN A 53 -6.10 10.01 4.15
N ASN A 54 -6.96 10.60 4.99
CA ASN A 54 -7.95 11.57 4.53
C ASN A 54 -7.31 12.85 3.97
N LEU A 55 -6.22 13.31 4.59
CA LEU A 55 -5.53 14.53 4.18
C LEU A 55 -4.75 14.30 2.88
N VAL A 56 -3.98 13.21 2.80
CA VAL A 56 -3.11 12.92 1.67
C VAL A 56 -3.92 12.81 0.37
N HIS A 57 -5.06 12.10 0.38
CA HIS A 57 -5.91 11.96 -0.81
C HIS A 57 -6.61 13.26 -1.22
N ARG A 58 -6.97 14.12 -0.25
CA ARG A 58 -7.49 15.46 -0.58
C ARG A 58 -6.41 16.34 -1.19
N TYR A 59 -5.19 16.25 -0.66
CA TYR A 59 -4.05 17.03 -1.11
C TYR A 59 -3.58 16.61 -2.51
N THR A 60 -3.45 15.31 -2.79
CA THR A 60 -3.06 14.83 -4.13
C THR A 60 -4.11 15.18 -5.18
N LYS A 61 -5.40 15.07 -4.84
CA LYS A 61 -6.50 15.48 -5.71
C LYS A 61 -6.51 17.00 -5.99
N ALA A 62 -6.16 17.82 -5.00
CA ALA A 62 -6.18 19.28 -5.15
C ALA A 62 -4.96 19.82 -5.91
N THR A 63 -3.81 19.16 -5.79
CA THR A 63 -2.55 19.64 -6.39
C THR A 63 -2.21 18.96 -7.70
N GLU A 64 -2.72 17.74 -7.94
CA GLU A 64 -2.34 16.85 -9.04
C GLU A 64 -0.81 16.67 -9.19
N ASN A 65 -0.07 16.91 -8.10
CA ASN A 65 1.39 17.02 -8.12
C ASN A 65 2.08 15.82 -7.46
N PHE A 66 1.34 14.92 -6.83
CA PHE A 66 1.88 13.78 -6.12
C PHE A 66 1.08 12.52 -6.42
N VAL A 67 1.73 11.38 -6.24
CA VAL A 67 1.17 10.05 -6.42
C VAL A 67 1.33 9.33 -5.09
N THR A 68 0.22 8.90 -4.48
CA THR A 68 0.26 7.92 -3.39
C THR A 68 0.14 6.50 -3.96
N LEU A 69 0.31 5.49 -3.11
CA LEU A 69 0.11 4.10 -3.53
C LEU A 69 -1.29 3.89 -4.13
N GLU A 70 -2.32 4.49 -3.54
CA GLU A 70 -3.71 4.40 -3.97
C GLU A 70 -3.99 5.11 -5.31
N ASP A 71 -3.09 5.98 -5.77
CA ASP A 71 -3.14 6.59 -7.11
C ASP A 71 -2.49 5.67 -8.18
N THR A 72 -1.84 4.58 -7.76
CA THR A 72 -1.31 3.55 -8.67
C THR A 72 -2.38 2.57 -9.10
N PHE A 73 -2.16 1.83 -10.19
CA PHE A 73 -3.12 0.86 -10.73
C PHE A 73 -3.57 -0.19 -9.70
N LEU A 74 -2.65 -0.85 -8.99
CA LEU A 74 -3.02 -1.83 -7.97
C LEU A 74 -3.64 -1.15 -6.75
N GLY A 75 -3.05 -0.05 -6.27
CA GLY A 75 -3.59 0.65 -5.11
C GLY A 75 -5.02 1.15 -5.37
N PHE A 76 -5.27 1.75 -6.54
CA PHE A 76 -6.59 2.23 -6.95
C PHE A 76 -7.63 1.11 -6.99
N LEU A 77 -7.31 -0.01 -7.63
CA LEU A 77 -8.26 -1.12 -7.79
C LEU A 77 -8.68 -1.76 -6.47
N PHE A 78 -7.79 -1.77 -5.48
CA PHE A 78 -8.00 -2.48 -4.21
C PHE A 78 -8.21 -1.55 -3.01
N ASN A 79 -8.22 -0.23 -3.22
CA ASN A 79 -8.45 0.74 -2.17
C ASN A 79 -9.85 0.55 -1.53
N GLY A 80 -9.90 0.47 -0.21
CA GLY A 80 -11.15 0.27 0.55
C GLY A 80 -11.82 -1.10 0.38
N LEU A 81 -11.20 -2.05 -0.33
CA LEU A 81 -11.74 -3.40 -0.49
C LEU A 81 -11.24 -4.36 0.59
N THR A 82 -12.03 -5.41 0.86
CA THR A 82 -11.65 -6.53 1.72
C THR A 82 -11.93 -7.84 0.99
N TRP A 83 -10.98 -8.76 1.00
CA TRP A 83 -11.11 -10.04 0.32
C TRP A 83 -10.29 -11.11 1.02
N CYS A 84 -10.67 -12.37 0.83
CA CYS A 84 -9.93 -13.57 1.22
C CYS A 84 -10.49 -14.77 0.45
N GLY A 85 -9.73 -15.86 0.37
CA GLY A 85 -10.16 -17.07 -0.30
C GLY A 85 -10.96 -18.02 0.60
N LYS A 86 -11.69 -18.94 -0.02
CA LYS A 86 -12.22 -20.12 0.67
C LYS A 86 -11.11 -21.16 0.82
N THR A 87 -11.05 -21.81 1.98
CA THR A 87 -10.08 -22.89 2.26
C THR A 87 -10.44 -24.19 1.56
N SER A 88 -11.72 -24.57 1.54
CA SER A 88 -12.16 -25.89 1.04
C SER A 88 -12.44 -25.98 -0.46
N ARG A 89 -12.58 -24.85 -1.16
CA ARG A 89 -12.91 -24.81 -2.60
C ARG A 89 -12.36 -23.54 -3.26
N PRO A 90 -12.21 -23.52 -4.60
CA PRO A 90 -11.80 -22.32 -5.33
C PRO A 90 -12.68 -21.09 -5.07
N GLY A 91 -12.08 -19.91 -5.25
CA GLY A 91 -12.76 -18.62 -5.23
C GLY A 91 -12.81 -17.91 -3.87
N LEU A 92 -13.40 -16.71 -3.90
CA LEU A 92 -13.48 -15.80 -2.75
C LEU A 92 -14.49 -16.25 -1.70
N ASN A 93 -14.21 -15.89 -0.46
CA ASN A 93 -15.13 -15.98 0.65
C ASN A 93 -15.89 -14.65 0.83
N TYR A 94 -17.21 -14.69 0.61
CA TYR A 94 -18.10 -13.53 0.75
C TYR A 94 -18.85 -13.50 2.09
N LYS A 95 -18.59 -14.45 2.99
CA LYS A 95 -19.24 -14.49 4.32
C LYS A 95 -18.47 -13.67 5.35
N SER A 96 -17.17 -13.86 5.41
CA SER A 96 -16.27 -13.19 6.34
C SER A 96 -14.82 -13.34 5.89
N CYS A 97 -13.98 -12.38 6.25
CA CYS A 97 -12.53 -12.42 6.12
C CYS A 97 -11.89 -11.91 7.40
N PRO A 98 -10.66 -12.33 7.73
CA PRO A 98 -9.97 -11.84 8.90
C PRO A 98 -9.85 -10.31 8.87
N ALA A 99 -10.08 -9.68 10.02
CA ALA A 99 -9.78 -8.25 10.17
C ALA A 99 -8.28 -7.98 10.07
N TRP A 100 -7.90 -6.70 9.93
CA TRP A 100 -6.51 -6.27 9.79
C TRP A 100 -5.59 -6.80 10.92
N ASP A 101 -6.11 -6.81 12.14
CA ASP A 101 -5.43 -7.16 13.38
C ASP A 101 -5.78 -8.56 13.90
N GLU A 102 -6.66 -9.30 13.22
CA GLU A 102 -7.04 -10.66 13.60
C GLU A 102 -5.87 -11.64 13.42
N CYS A 103 -5.06 -11.44 12.38
CA CYS A 103 -3.83 -12.19 12.15
C CYS A 103 -2.86 -11.41 11.27
N GLU A 104 -1.55 -11.57 11.52
CA GLU A 104 -0.48 -10.81 10.87
C GLU A 104 -0.44 -11.00 9.34
N ASN A 105 -0.63 -12.25 8.90
CA ASN A 105 -0.53 -12.71 7.52
C ASN A 105 -1.91 -12.94 6.90
N ASN A 106 -2.76 -11.91 6.94
CA ASN A 106 -4.03 -11.91 6.24
C ASN A 106 -3.89 -11.42 4.79
N SER A 107 -4.89 -11.73 3.96
CA SER A 107 -4.89 -11.39 2.54
C SER A 107 -4.76 -9.90 2.25
N VAL A 108 -5.41 -9.03 3.04
CA VAL A 108 -5.41 -7.58 2.81
C VAL A 108 -4.08 -6.98 3.27
N SER A 109 -3.62 -7.31 4.48
CA SER A 109 -2.34 -6.80 5.02
C SER A 109 -1.16 -7.23 4.15
N SER A 110 -1.11 -8.49 3.71
CA SER A 110 -0.06 -9.00 2.84
C SER A 110 -0.08 -8.39 1.45
N PHE A 111 -1.26 -8.09 0.91
CA PHE A 111 -1.38 -7.34 -0.34
C PHE A 111 -0.80 -5.93 -0.19
N TRP A 112 -1.20 -5.19 0.83
CA TRP A 112 -0.73 -3.82 1.03
C TRP A 112 0.77 -3.77 1.32
N LYS A 113 1.32 -4.73 2.08
CA LYS A 113 2.78 -4.86 2.26
C LYS A 113 3.48 -5.07 0.91
N MET A 114 2.99 -6.02 0.09
CA MET A 114 3.55 -6.26 -1.25
C MET A 114 3.48 -5.01 -2.13
N ALA A 115 2.32 -4.36 -2.21
CA ALA A 115 2.10 -3.21 -3.07
C ALA A 115 2.95 -2.01 -2.62
N SER A 116 3.10 -1.82 -1.31
CA SER A 116 3.94 -0.77 -0.72
C SER A 116 5.43 -1.01 -0.97
N ALA A 117 5.89 -2.26 -0.88
CA ALA A 117 7.27 -2.62 -1.24
C ALA A 117 7.55 -2.31 -2.72
N ALA A 118 6.64 -2.72 -3.62
CA ALA A 118 6.76 -2.46 -5.05
C ALA A 118 6.75 -0.95 -5.37
N PHE A 119 5.93 -0.16 -4.67
CA PHE A 119 5.84 1.29 -4.85
C PHE A 119 7.08 2.02 -4.35
N ALA A 120 7.58 1.67 -3.16
CA ALA A 120 8.84 2.19 -2.64
C ALA A 120 10.02 1.86 -3.57
N GLN A 121 10.12 0.62 -4.04
CA GLN A 121 11.16 0.19 -4.98
C GLN A 121 11.08 0.92 -6.33
N ALA A 122 9.88 1.27 -6.78
CA ALA A 122 9.67 2.00 -8.03
C ALA A 122 10.00 3.49 -7.93
N SER A 123 10.02 4.05 -6.73
CA SER A 123 10.21 5.48 -6.46
C SER A 123 11.62 5.96 -6.86
N CYS A 124 11.72 7.24 -7.24
CA CYS A 124 12.97 7.89 -7.62
C CYS A 124 12.92 9.40 -7.42
N GLY A 125 14.09 10.03 -7.34
CA GLY A 125 14.23 11.45 -7.06
C GLY A 125 13.84 11.78 -5.63
N ILE A 126 13.04 12.83 -5.45
CA ILE A 126 12.51 13.26 -4.16
C ILE A 126 11.32 12.38 -3.76
N VAL A 127 11.43 11.72 -2.61
CA VAL A 127 10.33 10.99 -1.97
C VAL A 127 9.78 11.82 -0.83
N ASN A 128 8.49 12.11 -0.84
CA ASN A 128 7.82 12.87 0.22
C ASN A 128 7.13 11.89 1.19
N VAL A 129 7.09 12.24 2.46
CA VAL A 129 6.46 11.45 3.52
C VAL A 129 5.58 12.36 4.38
N MET A 130 4.26 12.15 4.36
CA MET A 130 3.31 12.91 5.17
C MET A 130 2.93 12.15 6.44
N LEU A 131 3.31 12.70 7.59
CA LEU A 131 3.06 12.15 8.92
C LEU A 131 2.08 13.03 9.71
N ASN A 132 1.35 12.41 10.63
CA ASN A 132 0.45 13.11 11.54
C ASN A 132 1.20 13.40 12.85
N GLY A 133 1.45 14.67 13.15
CA GLY A 133 2.11 15.14 14.37
C GLY A 133 1.19 15.14 15.58
N SER A 134 -0.11 15.42 15.41
CA SER A 134 -1.11 15.37 16.49
C SER A 134 -1.54 13.96 16.91
N ALA A 135 -0.92 12.93 16.35
CA ALA A 135 -1.32 11.55 16.54
C ALA A 135 -0.71 10.94 17.81
N ASP A 136 -1.53 10.34 18.69
CA ASP A 136 -1.02 9.73 19.93
C ASP A 136 0.10 8.69 19.70
N GLY A 137 1.15 8.75 20.52
CA GLY A 137 2.30 7.84 20.48
C GLY A 137 3.36 8.28 19.47
N ASP A 138 4.20 7.33 19.02
CA ASP A 138 5.25 7.63 18.03
C ASP A 138 4.63 8.15 16.71
N ILE A 139 5.18 9.23 16.17
CA ILE A 139 4.82 9.85 14.87
C ILE A 139 4.75 8.84 13.71
N SER A 140 5.55 7.78 13.80
CA SER A 140 5.40 6.57 12.99
C SER A 140 5.46 5.33 13.87
N ARG A 141 4.33 4.60 13.93
CA ARG A 141 4.20 3.35 14.70
C ARG A 141 5.28 2.36 14.27
N LYS A 142 5.90 1.68 15.24
CA LYS A 142 6.93 0.64 15.00
C LYS A 142 6.53 -0.43 13.98
N GLN A 143 5.24 -0.79 13.96
CA GLN A 143 4.64 -1.81 13.11
C GLN A 143 3.99 -1.26 11.83
N SER A 144 4.15 0.03 11.52
CA SER A 144 3.54 0.62 10.31
C SER A 144 4.15 0.05 9.04
N ILE A 145 3.35 -0.02 7.97
CA ILE A 145 3.84 -0.40 6.64
C ILE A 145 4.94 0.57 6.17
N LEU A 146 4.76 1.87 6.44
CA LEU A 146 5.78 2.88 6.16
C LEU A 146 7.14 2.47 6.73
N ARG A 147 7.20 2.19 8.03
CA ARG A 147 8.45 1.90 8.72
C ARG A 147 9.01 0.50 8.41
N THR A 148 8.15 -0.50 8.33
CA THR A 148 8.57 -1.91 8.23
C THR A 148 8.74 -2.39 6.80
N VAL A 149 8.15 -1.69 5.82
CA VAL A 149 8.13 -2.12 4.42
C VAL A 149 8.61 -1.01 3.49
N GLU A 150 8.00 0.17 3.49
CA GLU A 150 8.30 1.19 2.48
C GLU A 150 9.73 1.72 2.62
N ILE A 151 10.11 2.19 3.82
CA ILE A 151 11.44 2.76 4.06
C ILE A 151 12.57 1.77 3.72
N PRO A 152 12.53 0.48 4.15
CA PRO A 152 13.55 -0.49 3.76
C PRO A 152 13.60 -0.83 2.26
N ASN A 153 12.53 -0.57 1.49
CA ASN A 153 12.46 -0.88 0.06
C ASN A 153 12.74 0.34 -0.83
N LEU A 154 13.06 1.51 -0.26
CA LEU A 154 13.55 2.64 -1.05
C LEU A 154 14.95 2.32 -1.61
N ASP A 155 15.15 2.55 -2.92
CA ASP A 155 16.43 2.32 -3.59
C ASP A 155 17.36 3.54 -3.42
N PRO A 156 18.45 3.45 -2.62
CA PRO A 156 19.35 4.57 -2.35
C PRO A 156 20.10 5.07 -3.59
N SER A 157 20.14 4.27 -4.67
CA SER A 157 20.76 4.70 -5.93
C SER A 157 19.83 5.55 -6.80
N ARG A 158 18.52 5.51 -6.53
CA ARG A 158 17.48 6.21 -7.30
C ARG A 158 16.80 7.33 -6.51
N VAL A 159 16.80 7.25 -5.19
CA VAL A 159 16.23 8.27 -4.29
C VAL A 159 17.31 9.30 -3.95
N SER A 160 17.07 10.55 -4.32
CA SER A 160 17.99 11.67 -4.05
C SER A 160 17.74 12.32 -2.70
N GLU A 161 16.49 12.35 -2.23
CA GLU A 161 16.09 13.02 -1.00
C GLU A 161 14.81 12.39 -0.44
N VAL A 162 14.69 12.36 0.89
CA VAL A 162 13.44 12.04 1.59
C VAL A 162 12.98 13.28 2.35
N LYS A 163 11.86 13.87 1.92
CA LYS A 163 11.24 15.05 2.56
C LYS A 163 10.12 14.62 3.48
N VAL A 164 10.24 14.91 4.77
CA VAL A 164 9.23 14.58 5.77
C VAL A 164 8.39 15.81 6.08
N TRP A 165 7.07 15.68 5.97
CA TRP A 165 6.10 16.68 6.38
C TRP A 165 5.37 16.16 7.60
N VAL A 166 5.63 16.79 8.75
CA VAL A 166 4.87 16.56 9.98
C VAL A 166 3.72 17.55 9.98
N ILE A 167 2.50 17.04 9.95
CA ILE A 167 1.29 17.87 9.87
C ILE A 167 0.51 17.74 11.17
N ASP A 168 0.22 18.88 11.79
CA ASP A 168 -0.60 18.98 12.97
C ASP A 168 -2.03 19.40 12.64
N ASP A 169 -2.97 18.98 13.47
CA ASP A 169 -4.34 19.46 13.42
C ASP A 169 -4.38 20.96 13.75
N ILE A 170 -5.26 21.70 13.08
CA ILE A 170 -5.49 23.11 13.41
C ILE A 170 -6.03 23.17 14.84
N GLU A 171 -5.33 23.90 15.71
CA GLU A 171 -5.62 23.97 17.15
C GLU A 171 -5.45 22.64 17.90
N GLY A 172 -4.83 21.63 17.27
CA GLY A 172 -4.47 20.37 17.90
C GLY A 172 -3.23 20.49 18.78
N GLU A 173 -3.03 19.48 19.62
CA GLU A 173 -1.79 19.34 20.38
C GLU A 173 -0.63 18.93 19.45
N ASP A 174 0.51 19.59 19.62
CA ASP A 174 1.81 19.17 19.08
C ASP A 174 2.37 18.08 20.01
N LYS A 175 2.58 16.86 19.50
CA LYS A 175 2.89 15.65 20.28
C LYS A 175 4.23 15.01 19.91
#